data_AF-A0A962V6V2-F1
#
_entry.id   AF-A0A962V6V2-F1
#
_cell.length_a   1.000
_cell.length_b   1.000
_cell.length_c   1.000
_cell.angle_alpha   90.00
_cell.angle_beta   90.00
_cell.angle_gamma   90.00
#
_symmetry.space_group_name_H-M   'P 1'
#
loop_
_entity.id
_entity.type
_entity.pdbx_description
1 polymer ?
#
loop_
_entity_poly.entity_id
_entity_poly.type
_entity_poly.pdbx_seq_one_letter_code
_entity_poly.pdbx_strand_id
1 'polypeptide(L)' 'MTPRKKYTKAFKVDAVSLVTDQNDRPSEAATHLGIDARLLGRWVQT' A
#
# COMPACT_ATOMS: atom_id res chain seq x y z
N MET A 1 -15.49 -17.90 -3.06
CA MET A 1 -14.24 -17.66 -2.31
C MET A 1 -13.40 -16.65 -3.08
N THR A 2 -13.37 -15.39 -2.66
CA THR A 2 -12.47 -14.39 -3.27
C THR A 2 -11.02 -14.72 -2.91
N PRO A 3 -10.12 -14.84 -3.88
CA PRO A 3 -8.72 -15.16 -3.61
C PRO A 3 -8.13 -14.01 -2.78
N ARG A 4 -7.62 -14.32 -1.58
CA ARG A 4 -6.88 -13.37 -0.77
C ARG A 4 -5.63 -12.97 -1.57
N LYS A 5 -5.59 -11.75 -2.12
CA LYS A 5 -4.38 -11.19 -2.74
C LYS A 5 -3.24 -11.31 -1.71
N LYS A 6 -2.28 -12.21 -1.95
CA LYS A 6 -1.08 -12.34 -1.13
C LYS A 6 -0.15 -11.19 -1.51
N TYR A 7 -0.19 -10.12 -0.72
CA TYR A 7 0.84 -9.08 -0.81
C TYR A 7 2.13 -9.62 -0.19
N THR A 8 3.17 -9.73 -1.00
CA THR A 8 4.51 -10.09 -0.54
C THR A 8 5.06 -9.02 0.40
N LYS A 9 6.00 -9.39 1.28
CA LYS A 9 6.67 -8.42 2.16
C LYS A 9 7.33 -7.29 1.37
N ALA A 10 7.96 -7.62 0.24
CA ALA A 10 8.53 -6.64 -0.68
C ALA A 10 7.49 -5.62 -1.14
N PHE A 11 6.29 -6.07 -1.53
CA PHE A 11 5.21 -5.18 -1.92
C PHE A 11 4.76 -4.25 -0.80
N LYS A 12 4.71 -4.72 0.45
CA LYS A 12 4.38 -3.84 1.58
C LYS A 12 5.44 -2.77 1.81
N VAL A 13 6.72 -3.15 1.77
CA VAL A 13 7.83 -2.21 1.97
C VAL A 13 7.90 -1.20 0.84
N ASP A 14 7.77 -1.66 -0.41
CA ASP A 14 7.75 -0.82 -1.59
C ASP A 14 6.56 0.17 -1.54
N ALA A 15 5.37 -0.31 -1.18
CA ALA A 15 4.18 0.50 -1.08
C ALA A 15 4.25 1.54 0.07
N VAL A 16 4.84 1.19 1.21
CA VAL A 16 5.06 2.15 2.30
C VAL A 16 6.11 3.16 1.87
N SER A 17 7.25 2.71 1.35
CA SER A 17 8.33 3.58 0.87
C SER A 17 7.83 4.53 -0.21
N LEU A 18 6.95 4.09 -1.12
CA LEU A 18 6.33 4.95 -2.12
C LEU A 18 5.59 6.14 -1.47
N VAL A 19 4.78 5.88 -0.44
CA VAL A 19 4.03 6.92 0.28
C VAL A 19 4.94 7.84 1.08
N THR A 20 5.93 7.29 1.79
CA THR A 20 6.82 8.09 2.64
C THR A 20 7.85 8.88 1.84
N ASP A 21 8.36 8.32 0.74
CA ASP A 21 9.45 8.88 -0.06
C ASP A 21 8.93 9.85 -1.14
N GLN A 22 7.81 9.54 -1.80
CA GLN A 22 7.17 10.45 -2.76
C GLN A 22 6.20 11.45 -2.11
N ASN A 23 6.00 11.37 -0.78
CA ASN A 23 4.99 12.16 -0.05
C ASN A 23 3.59 12.06 -0.68
N ASP A 24 3.34 10.94 -1.36
CA ASP A 24 2.08 10.67 -2.03
C ASP A 24 0.99 10.41 -1.00
N ARG A 25 -0.23 10.84 -1.30
CA ARG A 25 -1.35 10.54 -0.40
C ARG A 25 -1.56 9.03 -0.40
N PRO A 26 -1.82 8.39 0.75
CA PRO A 26 -2.04 6.94 0.79
C PRO A 26 -3.24 6.50 -0.06
N SER A 27 -4.17 7.41 -0.37
CA SER A 27 -5.24 7.18 -1.36
C SER A 27 -4.73 7.08 -2.79
N GLU A 28 -3.80 7.95 -3.17
CA GLU A 28 -3.27 8.07 -4.53
C GLU A 28 -2.30 6.91 -4.82
N ALA A 29 -1.38 6.66 -3.90
CA ALA A 29 -0.50 5.49 -3.94
C ALA A 29 -1.30 4.17 -3.97
N ALA A 30 -2.40 4.07 -3.22
CA ALA A 30 -3.25 2.89 -3.25
C ALA A 30 -3.97 2.69 -4.60
N THR A 31 -4.44 3.77 -5.24
CA THR A 31 -4.98 3.73 -6.60
C THR A 31 -3.91 3.30 -7.60
N HIS A 32 -2.69 3.84 -7.49
CA HIS A 32 -1.55 3.47 -8.34
C HIS A 32 -1.14 2.00 -8.20
N LEU A 33 -1.15 1.49 -6.96
CA LEU A 33 -0.80 0.11 -6.63
C LEU A 33 -1.98 -0.88 -6.79
N GLY A 34 -3.19 -0.39 -7.06
CA GLY A 34 -4.40 -1.21 -7.16
C GLY A 34 -4.78 -1.91 -5.85
N ILE A 35 -4.48 -1.27 -4.71
CA ILE A 35 -4.80 -1.76 -3.36
C ILE A 35 -5.76 -0.80 -2.63
N ASP A 36 -6.22 -1.25 -1.47
CA ASP A 36 -7.10 -0.45 -0.63
C ASP A 36 -6.31 0.63 0.11
N ALA A 37 -6.72 1.90 0.00
CA ALA A 37 -6.10 3.02 0.72
C ALA A 37 -6.11 2.81 2.25
N ARG A 38 -7.15 2.14 2.76
CA ARG A 38 -7.26 1.76 4.17
C ARG A 38 -6.19 0.75 4.60
N LEU A 39 -5.79 -0.14 3.68
CA LEU A 39 -4.75 -1.14 3.93
C LEU A 39 -3.38 -0.46 3.94
N LEU A 40 -3.15 0.42 2.97
CA LEU A 40 -1.91 1.18 2.84
C LEU A 40 -1.69 2.12 4.04
N GLY A 41 -2.72 2.86 4.47
CA GLY A 41 -2.64 3.71 5.66
C GLY A 41 -2.31 2.91 6.93
N ARG A 42 -2.79 1.67 7.03
CA ARG A 42 -2.46 0.77 8.15
C ARG A 42 -1.01 0.25 8.08
N TRP A 43 -0.39 0.19 6.89
CA TRP A 43 1.01 -0.18 6.73
C TRP A 43 1.96 0.99 6.97
N VAL A 44 1.56 2.21 6.62
CA VAL A 44 2.36 3.43 6.82
C VAL A 44 2.40 3.85 8.29
N GLN A 45 1.35 3.54 9.06
CA GLN A 45 1.27 3.81 10.51
C GLN A 45 1.99 2.75 11.39
N THR A 46 2.70 1.79 10.80
CA THR A 46 3.36 0.69 11.54
C THR A 46 4.70 1.05 12.16
#